data_AF-A0A832DT22-F1
#
_entry.id   AF-A0A832DT22-F1
#
_cell.length_a   1.000
_cell.length_b   1.000
_cell.length_c   1.000
_cell.angle_alpha   90.00
_cell.angle_beta   90.00
_cell.angle_gamma   90.00
#
_symmetry.space_group_name_H-M   'P 1'
#
loop_
_entity.id
_entity.type
_entity.pdbx_description
1 polymer ?
#
loop_
_entity_poly.entity_id
_entity_poly.type
_entity_poly.pdbx_seq_one_letter_code
_entity_poly.pdbx_strand_id
1 'polypeptide(L)' 'MMRIDVITAFPEYFRGPFGESMIRQARRRVGLEINLWDLRDFTHDAHRTVDDTPYGGG' A
#
# COMPACT_ATOMS: atom_id res chain seq x y z
N MET A 1 -2.04 19.75 5.79
CA MET A 1 -1.73 18.35 6.12
C MET A 1 -2.17 17.51 4.94
N MET A 2 -1.30 16.67 4.39
CA MET A 2 -1.61 15.82 3.24
C MET A 2 -1.52 14.36 3.67
N ARG A 3 -2.54 13.57 3.34
CA ARG A 3 -2.57 12.14 3.61
C ARG A 3 -2.68 11.37 2.30
N ILE A 4 -1.92 10.29 2.20
CA ILE A 4 -1.92 9.38 1.05
C ILE A 4 -2.05 7.95 1.58
N ASP A 5 -3.10 7.26 1.15
CA ASP A 5 -3.29 5.84 1.43
C ASP A 5 -2.96 5.03 0.17
N VAL A 6 -2.04 4.10 0.27
CA VAL A 6 -1.63 3.21 -0.82
C VAL A 6 -2.18 1.82 -0.53
N ILE A 7 -3.07 1.36 -1.39
CA ILE A 7 -3.60 0.00 -1.36
C ILE A 7 -2.77 -0.83 -2.32
N THR A 8 -2.14 -1.90 -1.84
CA THR A 8 -1.22 -2.70 -2.64
C THR A 8 -1.12 -4.13 -2.13
N ALA A 9 -0.79 -5.07 -3.01
CA ALA A 9 -0.36 -6.41 -2.61
C ALA A 9 1.15 -6.47 -2.31
N PHE A 10 1.90 -5.36 -2.32
CA PHE A 10 3.35 -5.34 -2.11
C PHE A 10 3.80 -4.18 -1.20
N PRO A 11 3.34 -4.11 0.05
CA PRO A 11 3.65 -2.99 0.95
C PRO A 11 5.16 -2.80 1.18
N GLU A 12 5.94 -3.89 1.26
CA GLU A 12 7.38 -3.81 1.52
C GLU A 12 8.16 -3.04 0.45
N TYR A 13 7.69 -3.01 -0.81
CA TYR A 13 8.34 -2.24 -1.88
C TYR A 13 8.35 -0.75 -1.60
N PHE A 14 7.39 -0.27 -0.81
CA PHE A 14 7.20 1.14 -0.52
C PHE A 14 7.83 1.57 0.81
N ARG A 15 8.10 0.64 1.73
CA ARG A 15 8.64 0.97 3.06
C ARG A 15 10.00 1.66 2.98
N GLY A 16 10.90 1.16 2.14
CA GLY A 16 12.23 1.76 1.93
C GLY A 16 12.13 3.19 1.34
N PRO A 17 11.58 3.35 0.12
CA PRO A 17 11.45 4.65 -0.52
C PRO A 17 10.71 5.70 0.34
N PHE A 18 9.68 5.31 1.09
CA PHE A 18 8.90 6.24 1.93
C PHE A 18 9.54 6.54 3.29
N GLY A 19 10.60 5.82 3.66
CA GLY A 19 11.41 6.07 4.86
C GLY A 19 12.63 6.97 4.59
N GLU A 20 12.95 7.24 3.32
CA GLU A 20 14.22 7.84 2.93
C GLU A 20 14.09 9.21 2.24
N SER A 21 15.21 9.92 2.15
CA SER A 21 15.38 11.15 1.35
C SER A 21 14.30 12.22 1.58
N MET A 22 13.77 12.82 0.51
CA MET A 22 12.77 13.89 0.54
C MET A 22 11.45 13.46 1.17
N ILE A 23 11.03 12.20 0.99
CA ILE A 23 9.77 11.71 1.57
C ILE A 23 9.88 11.68 3.10
N ARG A 24 11.02 11.24 3.65
CA ARG A 24 11.27 11.35 5.09
C ARG A 24 11.17 12.79 5.59
N GLN A 25 11.75 13.74 4.87
CA GLN A 25 11.69 15.16 5.25
C GLN A 25 10.26 15.70 5.16
N ALA A 26 9.50 15.30 4.14
CA ALA A 26 8.13 15.73 3.95
C ALA A 26 7.23 15.28 5.12
N ARG A 27 7.38 14.02 5.57
CA ARG A 27 6.67 13.49 6.74
C ARG A 27 6.99 14.26 8.02
N ARG A 28 8.24 14.70 8.20
CA ARG A 28 8.68 15.42 9.41
C ARG A 28 8.36 16.91 9.40
N ARG A 29 8.42 17.58 8.24
CA ARG A 29 8.44 19.05 8.15
C ARG A 29 7.17 19.67 7.58
N VAL A 30 6.44 18.95 6.73
CA VAL A 30 5.28 19.50 6.00
C VAL A 30 4.00 18.68 6.19
N GLY A 31 3.97 17.79 7.20
CA GLY A 31 2.75 17.09 7.61
C GLY A 31 2.21 16.14 6.54
N LEU A 32 3.09 15.33 5.96
CA LEU A 32 2.74 14.24 5.05
C LEU A 32 2.53 12.94 5.85
N GLU A 33 1.35 12.33 5.72
CA GLU A 33 1.03 11.00 6.24
C GLU A 33 0.92 10.02 5.06
N ILE A 34 1.62 8.89 5.13
CA ILE A 34 1.51 7.82 4.14
C ILE A 34 1.21 6.51 4.86
N ASN A 35 0.09 5.89 4.48
CA ASN A 35 -0.33 4.59 5.00
C ASN A 35 -0.29 3.55 3.89
N LEU A 36 0.19 2.36 4.22
CA LEU A 36 0.24 1.21 3.32
C LEU A 36 -0.79 0.19 3.80
N TRP A 37 -1.73 -0.17 2.94
CA TRP A 37 -2.76 -1.18 3.20
C TRP A 37 -2.47 -2.40 2.33
N ASP A 38 -2.17 -3.54 2.95
CA ASP A 38 -2.02 -4.80 2.23
C ASP A 38 -3.41 -5.35 1.89
N LEU A 39 -3.72 -5.48 0.60
CA LEU A 39 -4.98 -6.09 0.13
C LEU A 39 -5.22 -7.46 0.77
N ARG A 40 -4.13 -8.20 1.02
CA ARG A 40 -4.20 -9.54 1.59
C ARG A 40 -4.70 -9.56 3.02
N ASP A 41 -4.66 -8.45 3.76
CA ASP A 41 -5.18 -8.37 5.14
C ASP A 41 -6.72 -8.41 5.18
N PHE A 42 -7.37 -8.16 4.03
CA PHE A 42 -8.83 -8.11 3.89
C PHE A 42 -9.43 -9.32 3.18
N THR A 43 -8.61 -10.36 2.96
CA THR A 43 -9.04 -11.62 2.33
C THR A 43 -9.68 -12.55 3.38
N HIS A 44 -10.43 -13.54 2.90
CA HIS A 44 -11.16 -14.48 3.77
C HIS A 44 -10.70 -15.94 3.61
N ASP A 45 -9.79 -16.20 2.68
CA ASP A 45 -9.27 -17.53 2.39
C ASP A 45 -7.86 -17.73 2.97
N ALA A 46 -7.47 -18.98 3.21
CA ALA A 46 -6.18 -19.32 3.80
C ALA A 46 -4.97 -18.94 2.92
N HIS A 47 -5.17 -18.83 1.60
CA HIS A 47 -4.10 -18.49 0.65
C HIS A 47 -3.97 -16.98 0.44
N ARG A 48 -4.88 -16.18 1.02
CA ARG A 48 -4.92 -14.72 0.92
C ARG A 48 -4.96 -14.25 -0.54
N THR A 49 -5.87 -14.83 -1.30
CA THR A 49 -6.05 -14.62 -2.73
C THR A 49 -6.63 -13.22 -2.99
N VAL A 50 -6.09 -12.49 -3.96
CA VAL A 50 -6.49 -11.09 -4.26
C VAL A 50 -7.00 -10.87 -5.68
N ASP A 51 -6.86 -11.87 -6.53
CA ASP A 51 -7.33 -11.92 -7.91
C ASP A 51 -8.50 -12.90 -8.04
N ASP A 52 -9.24 -12.78 -9.15
CA ASP A 52 -10.32 -13.70 -9.49
C ASP A 52 -10.42 -13.83 -11.02
N THR A 53 -11.13 -14.87 -11.47
CA THR A 53 -11.37 -15.15 -12.88
C THR A 53 -12.36 -14.14 -13.46
N PRO A 54 -12.08 -13.52 -14.63
CA PRO A 54 -13.02 -12.60 -15.26
C PRO A 54 -14.29 -13.31 -15.73
N TYR A 55 -15.43 -12.62 -15.64
CA TYR A 55 -16.68 -13.10 -16.23
C TYR A 55 -16.55 -13.24 -17.75
N GLY A 56 -17.08 -14.35 -18.30
CA GLY A 56 -16.99 -14.67 -19.73
C GLY A 56 -15.77 -15.51 -20.12
N GLY A 57 -14.78 -15.63 -19.22
CA GLY A 57 -13.50 -16.24 -19.52
C GLY A 57 -12.69 -15.39 -20.52
N GLY A 58 -11.38 -15.67 -20.61
CA GLY A 58 -10.48 -15.00 -21.56
C GLY A 58 -10.43 -13.49 -21.40
#